data_AF-A0A817JWX2-F1
#
_entry.id   AF-A0A817JWX2-F1
#
_cell.length_a   1.000
_cell.length_b   1.000
_cell.length_c   1.000
_cell.angle_alpha   90.00
_cell.angle_beta   90.00
_cell.angle_gamma   90.00
#
_symmetry.space_group_name_H-M   'P 1'
#
loop_
_entity.id
_entity.type
_entity.pdbx_description
1 polymer ?
#
loop_
_entity_poly.entity_id
_entity_poly.type
_entity_poly.pdbx_seq_one_letter_code
_entity_poly.pdbx_strand_id
1 'polypeptide(L)'
;MVQLESGFPNRFRYLVIITCVGKQQTEESALLGFDVTKNEIQIGMTLPIWADLDITLDGDGGFKVTSYDQCYIFKPVSVQALWTAYQSLHKVSNQARHYNYIANNDLTHSWLDHYRDIDIRSNQIYINEWNQMDDILSHRSDSPHLYQPLSSDEESLRTRIHVKLKEIMLQVNLDEVTPKFVSY
;
A
#
# COMPACT_ATOMS: atom_id res chain seq x y z
N MET A 1 -10.47 5.20 4.95
CA MET A 1 -10.21 4.07 4.03
C MET A 1 -9.51 4.63 2.80
N VAL A 2 -8.49 3.93 2.30
CA VAL A 2 -7.72 4.31 1.13
C VAL A 2 -7.61 3.12 0.19
N GLN A 3 -7.80 3.34 -1.12
CA GLN A 3 -7.61 2.29 -2.13
C GLN A 3 -6.13 2.16 -2.49
N LEU A 4 -5.66 0.92 -2.56
CA LEU A 4 -4.31 0.57 -2.98
C LEU A 4 -4.32 0.00 -4.41
N GLU A 5 -3.16 0.07 -5.05
CA GLU A 5 -2.87 -0.69 -6.25
C GLU A 5 -2.99 -2.20 -5.99
N SER A 6 -3.33 -2.93 -7.04
CA SER A 6 -3.54 -4.38 -6.99
C SER A 6 -2.89 -5.01 -8.21
N GLY A 7 -2.10 -6.07 -7.99
CA GLY A 7 -1.55 -6.87 -9.09
C GLY A 7 -2.58 -7.68 -9.87
N PHE A 8 -3.86 -7.66 -9.45
CA PHE A 8 -4.93 -8.48 -10.02
C PHE A 8 -6.08 -7.62 -10.53
N PRO A 9 -6.52 -7.79 -11.80
CA PRO A 9 -7.49 -6.90 -12.45
C PRO A 9 -8.91 -6.95 -11.85
N ASN A 10 -9.27 -8.04 -11.18
CA ASN A 10 -10.61 -8.24 -10.61
C ASN A 10 -10.64 -8.17 -9.07
N ARG A 11 -9.62 -7.54 -8.47
CA ARG A 11 -9.50 -7.42 -7.02
C ARG A 11 -9.10 -6.01 -6.65
N PHE A 12 -9.84 -5.40 -5.74
CA PHE A 12 -9.54 -4.11 -5.16
C PHE A 12 -8.97 -4.29 -3.75
N ARG A 13 -7.89 -3.56 -3.46
CA ARG A 13 -7.27 -3.55 -2.15
C ARG A 13 -7.61 -2.26 -1.43
N TYR A 14 -8.03 -2.39 -0.18
CA TYR A 14 -8.33 -1.23 0.66
C TYR A 14 -7.56 -1.30 1.96
N LEU A 15 -6.95 -0.18 2.33
CA LEU A 15 -6.34 0.02 3.63
C LEU A 15 -7.29 0.81 4.52
N VAL A 16 -7.55 0.29 5.72
CA VAL A 16 -8.45 0.90 6.69
C VAL A 16 -7.75 0.99 8.02
N ILE A 17 -7.73 2.19 8.59
CA ILE A 17 -7.40 2.38 10.00
C ILE A 17 -8.70 2.27 10.77
N ILE A 18 -8.71 1.37 11.75
CA ILE A 18 -9.80 1.24 12.72
C ILE A 18 -9.30 1.66 14.09
N THR A 19 -10.18 2.26 14.87
CA THR A 19 -9.90 2.74 16.21
C THR A 19 -11.00 2.26 17.14
N CYS A 20 -10.62 1.66 18.26
CA CYS A 20 -11.51 1.14 19.27
C CYS A 20 -11.05 1.62 20.66
N VAL A 21 -11.99 1.79 21.60
CA VAL A 21 -11.64 2.05 22.98
C VAL A 21 -11.36 0.71 23.66
N GLY A 22 -10.10 0.51 24.05
CA GLY A 22 -9.63 -0.72 24.68
C GLY A 22 -10.10 -0.88 26.12
N LYS A 23 -9.70 -2.01 26.74
CA LYS A 23 -10.01 -2.31 28.15
C LYS A 23 -9.49 -1.25 29.12
N GLN A 24 -8.43 -0.55 28.74
CA GLN A 24 -7.79 0.51 29.52
C GLN A 24 -8.47 1.89 29.34
N GLN A 25 -9.61 1.97 28.65
CA GLN A 25 -10.31 3.23 28.33
C GLN A 25 -9.46 4.19 27.49
N THR A 26 -8.56 3.64 26.69
CA THR A 26 -7.69 4.38 25.77
C THR A 26 -8.00 3.98 24.33
N GLU A 27 -7.77 4.88 23.37
CA GLU A 27 -7.99 4.61 21.95
C GLU A 27 -6.84 3.75 21.40
N GLU A 28 -7.16 2.53 21.01
CA GLU A 28 -6.30 1.55 20.37
C GLU A 28 -6.61 1.51 18.88
N SER A 29 -5.61 1.39 18.02
CA SER A 29 -5.80 1.44 16.57
C SER A 29 -5.11 0.29 15.86
N ALA A 30 -5.67 -0.13 14.73
CA ALA A 30 -5.05 -1.11 13.87
C ALA A 30 -5.26 -0.78 12.39
N LEU A 31 -4.36 -1.27 11.57
CA LEU A 31 -4.46 -1.30 10.12
C LEU A 31 -5.07 -2.64 9.68
N LEU A 32 -6.13 -2.56 8.89
CA LEU A 32 -6.71 -3.69 8.18
C LEU A 32 -6.55 -3.52 6.68
N GLY A 33 -6.05 -4.56 6.02
CA GLY A 33 -6.01 -4.72 4.58
C GLY A 33 -7.19 -5.59 4.14
N PHE A 34 -8.04 -5.04 3.29
CA PHE A 34 -9.17 -5.76 2.71
C PHE A 34 -8.92 -6.09 1.24
N ASP A 35 -9.21 -7.32 0.87
CA ASP A 35 -9.31 -7.77 -0.51
C ASP A 35 -10.79 -7.87 -0.89
N VAL A 36 -11.19 -7.06 -1.87
CA VAL A 36 -12.55 -7.01 -2.38
C VAL A 36 -12.56 -7.57 -3.79
N THR A 37 -13.25 -8.69 -3.98
CA THR A 37 -13.52 -9.27 -5.30
C THR A 37 -15.02 -9.13 -5.61
N LYS A 38 -15.45 -9.59 -6.79
CA LYS A 38 -16.87 -9.56 -7.18
C LYS A 38 -17.77 -10.34 -6.21
N ASN A 39 -17.26 -11.42 -5.60
CA ASN A 39 -18.08 -12.38 -4.86
C ASN A 39 -17.80 -12.35 -3.35
N GLU A 40 -16.62 -11.86 -2.94
CA GLU A 40 -16.14 -12.00 -1.58
C GLU A 40 -15.36 -10.76 -1.13
N ILE A 41 -15.50 -10.44 0.16
CA ILE A 41 -14.66 -9.48 0.88
C ILE A 41 -13.92 -10.26 1.95
N GLN A 42 -12.59 -10.17 1.93
CA GLN A 42 -11.71 -10.89 2.84
C GLN A 42 -10.74 -9.91 3.49
N ILE A 43 -10.29 -10.24 4.69
CA ILE A 43 -9.19 -9.54 5.34
C ILE A 43 -7.91 -10.26 4.92
N GLY A 44 -6.98 -9.52 4.33
CA GLY A 44 -5.70 -10.01 3.83
C GLY A 44 -4.51 -9.61 4.70
N MET A 45 -4.72 -8.66 5.62
CA MET A 45 -3.70 -8.16 6.54
C MET A 45 -4.33 -7.53 7.77
N THR A 46 -3.78 -7.83 8.94
CA THR A 46 -4.13 -7.21 10.22
C THR A 46 -2.84 -6.79 10.93
N LEU A 47 -2.65 -5.48 11.15
CA LEU A 47 -1.47 -4.92 11.81
C LEU A 47 -1.89 -3.98 12.97
N PRO A 48 -1.69 -4.37 14.24
CA PRO A 48 -1.89 -3.47 15.37
C PRO A 48 -0.92 -2.28 15.30
N ILE A 49 -1.34 -1.10 15.79
CA ILE A 49 -0.50 0.10 15.83
C ILE A 49 0.12 0.25 17.21
N TRP A 50 1.42 -0.03 17.29
CA TRP A 50 2.23 0.08 18.48
C TRP A 50 3.02 1.40 18.52
N ALA A 51 3.64 1.69 19.66
CA ALA A 51 4.49 2.88 19.84
C ALA A 51 5.76 2.85 18.97
N ASP A 52 6.23 1.65 18.60
CA ASP A 52 7.41 1.45 17.75
C ASP A 52 7.13 1.64 16.25
N LEU A 53 5.86 1.85 15.86
CA LEU A 53 5.47 1.94 14.46
C LEU A 53 6.18 3.11 13.77
N ASP A 54 6.94 2.79 12.73
CA ASP A 54 7.66 3.72 11.88
C ASP A 54 7.03 3.80 10.48
N ILE A 55 6.99 5.00 9.91
CA ILE A 55 6.36 5.26 8.62
C ILE A 55 7.33 6.05 7.76
N THR A 56 7.68 5.51 6.60
CA THR A 56 8.60 6.14 5.65
C THR A 56 7.95 6.24 4.28
N LEU A 57 8.18 7.35 3.57
CA LEU A 57 7.73 7.47 2.17
C LEU A 57 8.70 6.75 1.26
N ASP A 58 8.15 5.98 0.33
CA ASP A 58 8.92 5.34 -0.72
C ASP A 58 8.91 6.26 -1.95
N GLY A 59 10.06 6.45 -2.59
CA GLY A 59 10.26 7.44 -3.66
C GLY A 59 9.44 7.17 -4.93
N ASP A 60 8.75 6.03 -4.97
CA ASP A 60 7.96 5.52 -6.09
C ASP A 60 6.45 5.83 -5.98
N GLY A 61 6.03 6.60 -4.97
CA GLY A 61 4.63 6.93 -4.71
C GLY A 61 3.95 6.02 -3.68
N GLY A 62 4.70 5.11 -3.06
CA GLY A 62 4.26 4.32 -1.91
C GLY A 62 4.66 4.89 -0.56
N PHE A 63 4.32 4.13 0.48
CA PHE A 63 4.86 4.31 1.82
C PHE A 63 5.04 2.96 2.50
N LYS A 64 6.04 2.90 3.37
CA LYS A 64 6.41 1.72 4.14
C LYS A 64 6.02 1.92 5.60
N VAL A 65 5.46 0.88 6.20
CA VAL A 65 5.13 0.80 7.62
C VAL A 65 5.91 -0.34 8.23
N THR A 66 6.66 -0.06 9.29
CA THR A 66 7.45 -1.05 10.01
C THR A 66 7.06 -1.05 11.48
N SER A 67 6.79 -2.23 12.02
CA SER A 67 6.48 -2.42 13.44
C SER A 67 6.76 -3.86 13.84
N TYR A 68 7.41 -4.07 14.98
CA TYR A 68 7.69 -5.39 15.57
C TYR A 68 8.10 -6.47 14.54
N ASP A 69 9.22 -6.25 13.85
CA ASP A 69 9.79 -7.10 12.78
C ASP A 69 8.92 -7.32 11.52
N GLN A 70 7.74 -6.69 11.45
CA GLN A 70 6.90 -6.68 10.27
C GLN A 70 7.16 -5.41 9.45
N CYS A 71 7.21 -5.58 8.13
CA CYS A 71 7.41 -4.49 7.19
C CYS A 71 6.42 -4.64 6.04
N TYR A 72 5.61 -3.61 5.84
CA TYR A 72 4.57 -3.55 4.82
C TYR A 72 4.79 -2.37 3.89
N ILE A 73 4.64 -2.60 2.60
CA ILE A 73 4.68 -1.55 1.57
C ILE A 73 3.27 -1.37 1.02
N PHE A 74 2.80 -0.13 1.00
CA PHE A 74 1.51 0.23 0.46
C PHE A 74 1.70 1.22 -0.68
N LYS A 75 1.05 0.95 -1.81
CA LYS A 75 1.00 1.83 -2.98
C LYS A 75 -0.42 2.35 -3.19
N PRO A 76 -0.75 3.56 -2.72
CA PRO A 76 -2.07 4.16 -2.91
C PRO A 76 -2.29 4.57 -4.36
N VAL A 77 -3.53 4.44 -4.86
CA VAL A 77 -3.85 4.72 -6.28
C VAL A 77 -3.70 6.19 -6.71
N SER A 78 -3.40 7.09 -5.77
CA SER A 78 -3.17 8.51 -6.04
C SER A 78 -2.36 9.19 -4.94
N VAL A 79 -1.76 10.34 -5.25
CA VAL A 79 -1.05 11.19 -4.29
C VAL A 79 -1.98 11.66 -3.16
N GLN A 80 -3.25 11.95 -3.47
CA GLN A 80 -4.22 12.33 -2.44
C GLN A 80 -4.51 11.17 -1.48
N ALA A 81 -4.68 9.96 -2.02
CA ALA A 81 -4.84 8.73 -1.25
C ALA A 81 -3.62 8.47 -0.35
N LEU A 82 -2.40 8.68 -0.88
CA LEU A 82 -1.15 8.60 -0.15
C LEU A 82 -1.12 9.53 1.06
N TRP A 83 -1.32 10.83 0.84
CA TRP A 83 -1.31 11.80 1.95
C TRP A 83 -2.41 11.54 2.97
N THR A 84 -3.58 11.10 2.52
CA THR A 84 -4.69 10.74 3.42
C THR A 84 -4.30 9.58 4.34
N ALA A 85 -3.71 8.51 3.79
CA ALA A 85 -3.23 7.37 4.58
C ALA A 85 -2.10 7.80 5.53
N TYR A 86 -1.08 8.50 5.00
CA TYR A 86 0.11 8.91 5.74
C TYR A 86 -0.23 9.79 6.93
N GLN A 87 -1.04 10.84 6.74
CA GLN A 87 -1.44 11.75 7.82
C GLN A 87 -2.28 11.04 8.87
N SER A 88 -3.21 10.18 8.44
CA SER A 88 -4.07 9.43 9.36
C SER A 88 -3.25 8.46 10.20
N LEU A 89 -2.27 7.78 9.59
CA LEU A 89 -1.36 6.86 10.28
C LEU A 89 -0.47 7.59 11.28
N HIS A 90 0.09 8.73 10.90
CA HIS A 90 0.92 9.51 11.80
C HIS A 90 0.14 10.00 13.03
N LYS A 91 -1.15 10.31 12.88
CA LYS A 91 -2.04 10.68 14.00
C LYS A 91 -2.18 9.52 15.00
N VAL A 92 -2.57 8.33 14.53
CA VAL A 92 -2.78 7.17 15.41
C VAL A 92 -1.47 6.60 15.96
N SER A 93 -0.36 6.71 15.22
CA SER A 93 0.99 6.37 15.70
C SER A 93 1.42 7.28 16.86
N ASN A 94 1.20 8.60 16.75
CA ASN A 94 1.48 9.52 17.85
C ASN A 94 0.64 9.20 19.10
N GLN A 95 -0.61 8.77 18.92
CA GLN A 95 -1.46 8.34 20.03
C GLN A 95 -0.93 7.05 20.68
N ALA A 96 -0.52 6.07 19.88
CA ALA A 96 0.08 4.84 20.39
C ALA A 96 1.38 5.11 21.18
N ARG A 97 2.21 6.06 20.73
CA ARG A 97 3.39 6.54 21.46
C ARG A 97 3.02 7.26 22.76
N HIS A 98 1.97 8.07 22.74
CA HIS A 98 1.50 8.80 23.92
C HIS A 98 1.05 7.86 25.04
N TYR A 99 0.32 6.79 24.71
CA TYR A 99 -0.12 5.77 25.66
C TYR A 99 0.88 4.61 25.85
N ASN A 100 2.02 4.67 25.14
CA ASN A 100 3.09 3.67 25.20
C ASN A 100 2.59 2.24 24.97
N TYR A 101 1.83 2.02 23.89
CA TYR A 101 1.39 0.67 23.51
C TYR A 101 2.57 -0.15 23.02
N ILE A 102 2.85 -1.25 23.72
CA ILE A 102 3.98 -2.15 23.44
C ILE A 102 3.43 -3.51 23.01
N ALA A 103 3.99 -4.07 21.94
CA ALA A 103 3.68 -5.41 21.48
C ALA A 103 3.95 -6.47 22.57
N ASN A 104 3.15 -7.55 22.59
CA ASN A 104 3.20 -8.65 23.56
C ASN A 104 2.77 -8.29 25.00
N ASN A 105 2.17 -7.12 25.20
CA ASN A 105 1.45 -6.85 26.43
C ASN A 105 -0.04 -7.23 26.23
N ASP A 106 -0.52 -8.25 26.95
CA ASP A 106 -1.91 -8.76 26.86
C ASP A 106 -3.00 -7.74 27.28
N LEU A 107 -2.60 -6.53 27.66
CA LEU A 107 -3.48 -5.49 28.16
C LEU A 107 -4.12 -4.62 27.07
N THR A 108 -3.60 -4.64 25.84
CA THR A 108 -4.07 -3.77 24.74
C THR A 108 -4.25 -4.55 23.45
N HIS A 109 -5.14 -4.08 22.57
CA HIS A 109 -5.44 -4.66 21.27
C HIS A 109 -6.02 -6.09 21.30
N SER A 110 -6.53 -6.56 22.45
CA SER A 110 -7.14 -7.91 22.58
C SER A 110 -8.36 -8.12 21.68
N TRP A 111 -8.96 -7.05 21.17
CA TRP A 111 -10.09 -7.13 20.25
C TRP A 111 -9.65 -7.57 18.84
N LEU A 112 -8.35 -7.51 18.51
CA LEU A 112 -7.82 -7.96 17.22
C LEU A 112 -7.82 -9.47 17.04
N ASP A 113 -7.90 -10.24 18.12
CA ASP A 113 -7.92 -11.70 18.05
C ASP A 113 -9.11 -12.20 17.21
N HIS A 114 -10.24 -11.51 17.28
CA HIS A 114 -11.41 -11.79 16.42
C HIS A 114 -11.14 -11.62 14.92
N TYR A 115 -10.25 -10.70 14.54
CA TYR A 115 -9.90 -10.45 13.14
C TYR A 115 -8.83 -11.44 12.66
N ARG A 116 -7.87 -11.79 13.50
CA ARG A 116 -6.81 -12.76 13.18
C ARG A 116 -7.35 -14.15 12.86
N ASP A 117 -8.41 -14.57 13.56
CA ASP A 117 -9.06 -15.87 13.30
C ASP A 117 -9.80 -15.90 11.94
N ILE A 118 -10.18 -14.73 11.41
CA ILE A 118 -10.88 -14.60 10.12
C ILE A 118 -9.88 -14.62 8.94
N ASP A 119 -8.63 -14.18 9.16
CA ASP A 119 -7.58 -14.04 8.14
C ASP A 119 -7.21 -15.38 7.43
N ILE A 120 -7.46 -16.54 8.05
CA ILE A 120 -6.96 -17.85 7.58
C ILE A 120 -7.73 -18.39 6.34
N ARG A 121 -8.68 -17.63 5.76
CA ARG A 121 -9.49 -18.10 4.62
C ARG A 121 -9.11 -17.49 3.27
N SER A 122 -8.21 -16.50 3.23
CA SER A 122 -7.85 -15.86 1.96
C SER A 122 -6.92 -16.71 1.10
N ASN A 123 -6.95 -16.47 -0.21
CA ASN A 123 -6.04 -17.12 -1.14
C ASN A 123 -4.59 -16.73 -0.80
N GLN A 124 -3.71 -17.72 -0.69
CA GLN A 124 -2.30 -17.51 -0.36
C GLN A 124 -1.62 -16.49 -1.28
N ILE A 125 -2.04 -16.38 -2.54
CA ILE A 125 -1.51 -15.41 -3.50
C ILE A 125 -1.79 -13.97 -3.05
N TYR A 126 -2.99 -13.70 -2.50
CA TYR A 126 -3.36 -12.37 -2.02
C TYR A 126 -2.64 -12.03 -0.73
N ILE A 127 -2.53 -13.00 0.18
CA ILE A 127 -1.75 -12.87 1.42
C ILE A 127 -0.28 -12.55 1.12
N ASN A 128 0.30 -13.21 0.12
CA ASN A 128 1.70 -12.98 -0.25
C ASN A 128 1.95 -11.55 -0.77
N GLU A 129 0.98 -10.95 -1.45
CA GLU A 129 1.09 -9.57 -1.94
C GLU A 129 0.97 -8.53 -0.81
N TRP A 130 0.23 -8.84 0.26
CA TRP A 130 0.26 -8.02 1.47
C TRP A 130 1.61 -8.12 2.18
N ASN A 131 2.21 -9.30 2.23
CA ASN A 131 3.49 -9.55 2.90
C ASN A 131 4.74 -9.33 2.02
N GLN A 132 4.59 -8.71 0.85
CA GLN A 132 5.72 -8.51 -0.05
C GLN A 132 6.67 -7.46 0.52
N MET A 133 7.88 -7.91 0.93
CA MET A 133 8.95 -7.07 1.46
C MET A 133 9.88 -6.57 0.34
N ASP A 134 10.43 -5.36 0.52
CA ASP A 134 11.33 -4.67 -0.42
C ASP A 134 12.59 -5.50 -0.79
N ASP A 135 13.16 -6.20 0.19
CA ASP A 135 14.48 -6.85 0.08
C ASP A 135 14.54 -8.07 -0.85
N ILE A 136 13.41 -8.51 -1.41
CA ILE A 136 13.37 -9.65 -2.34
C ILE A 136 13.36 -9.17 -3.82
N LEU A 137 13.26 -7.87 -4.08
CA LEU A 137 13.05 -7.33 -5.44
C LEU A 137 14.18 -6.47 -5.99
N SER A 138 15.35 -6.37 -5.34
CA SER A 138 16.49 -5.62 -5.90
C SER A 138 17.11 -6.27 -7.15
N HIS A 139 16.82 -7.54 -7.47
CA HIS A 139 17.29 -8.20 -8.69
C HIS A 139 16.42 -9.41 -9.08
N ARG A 140 15.16 -9.18 -9.44
CA ARG A 140 14.54 -10.06 -10.42
C ARG A 140 14.27 -9.25 -11.66
N SER A 141 15.21 -9.35 -12.60
CA SER A 141 14.90 -9.22 -14.02
C SER A 141 13.53 -9.85 -14.26
N ASP A 142 12.65 -9.13 -14.94
CA ASP A 142 11.35 -9.63 -15.35
C ASP A 142 11.38 -11.12 -15.73
N SER A 143 10.33 -11.82 -15.28
CA SER A 143 9.84 -13.12 -15.78
C SER A 143 10.32 -14.38 -15.03
N PRO A 144 9.41 -15.36 -14.81
CA PRO A 144 8.36 -15.78 -15.72
C PRO A 144 6.96 -15.51 -15.18
N HIS A 145 6.37 -14.38 -15.58
CA HIS A 145 4.94 -14.43 -15.86
C HIS A 145 4.78 -15.45 -16.99
N LEU A 146 4.02 -16.48 -16.67
CA LEU A 146 3.48 -17.49 -17.57
C LEU A 146 3.46 -17.01 -19.03
N TYR A 147 4.00 -17.84 -19.91
CA TYR A 147 3.76 -17.78 -21.36
C TYR A 147 2.26 -17.87 -21.64
N GLN A 148 1.52 -16.79 -21.38
CA GLN A 148 0.45 -16.39 -22.28
C GLN A 148 1.15 -15.51 -23.30
N PRO A 149 1.28 -15.95 -24.57
CA PRO A 149 1.62 -15.01 -25.62
C PRO A 149 0.58 -13.90 -25.53
N LEU A 150 1.07 -12.67 -25.29
CA LEU A 150 0.28 -11.45 -25.51
C LEU A 150 -0.40 -11.65 -26.86
N SER A 151 -1.71 -11.38 -26.94
CA SER A 151 -2.35 -11.43 -28.25
C SER A 151 -1.62 -10.46 -29.19
N SER A 152 -1.53 -10.80 -30.48
CA SER A 152 -0.85 -9.96 -31.50
C SER A 152 -1.30 -8.49 -31.45
N ASP A 153 -2.49 -8.23 -30.93
CA ASP A 153 -3.07 -6.90 -30.74
C ASP A 153 -2.43 -6.12 -29.58
N GLU A 154 -2.13 -6.77 -28.45
CA GLU A 154 -1.48 -6.12 -27.30
C GLU A 154 -0.03 -5.73 -27.58
N GLU A 155 0.68 -6.58 -28.33
CA GLU A 155 2.05 -6.32 -28.76
C GLU A 155 2.10 -5.15 -29.78
N SER A 156 1.12 -5.11 -30.69
CA SER A 156 0.92 -4.00 -31.62
C SER A 156 0.55 -2.69 -30.91
N LEU A 157 -0.31 -2.75 -29.89
CA LEU A 157 -0.70 -1.59 -29.10
C LEU A 157 0.48 -1.03 -28.31
N ARG A 158 1.27 -1.89 -27.65
CA ARG A 158 2.49 -1.49 -26.94
C ARG A 158 3.49 -0.85 -27.87
N THR A 159 3.72 -1.44 -29.04
CA THR A 159 4.62 -0.87 -30.07
C THR A 159 4.14 0.50 -30.51
N ARG A 160 2.83 0.68 -30.75
CA ARG A 160 2.24 1.98 -31.10
C ARG A 160 2.41 3.02 -30.00
N ILE A 161 2.14 2.66 -28.75
CA ILE A 161 2.32 3.56 -27.60
C ILE A 161 3.78 3.98 -27.50
N HIS A 162 4.70 3.03 -27.58
CA HIS A 162 6.14 3.27 -27.46
C HIS A 162 6.67 4.17 -28.59
N VAL A 163 6.27 3.91 -29.84
CA VAL A 163 6.61 4.76 -30.99
C VAL A 163 6.06 6.18 -30.81
N LYS A 164 4.81 6.31 -30.35
CA LYS A 164 4.19 7.63 -30.17
C LYS A 164 4.83 8.42 -29.05
N LEU A 165 5.16 7.78 -27.92
CA LEU A 165 5.91 8.42 -26.83
C LEU A 165 7.30 8.88 -27.29
N LYS A 166 8.00 8.04 -28.06
CA LYS A 166 9.31 8.40 -28.63
C LYS A 166 9.20 9.57 -29.62
N GLU A 167 8.16 9.61 -30.45
CA GLU A 167 7.89 10.72 -31.36
C GLU A 167 7.61 12.02 -30.59
N ILE A 168 6.82 11.97 -29.51
CA ILE A 168 6.57 13.12 -28.65
C ILE A 168 7.87 13.60 -28.00
N MET A 169 8.70 12.69 -27.48
CA MET A 169 10.01 13.04 -26.89
C MET A 169 10.97 13.67 -27.91
N LEU A 170 10.83 13.33 -29.20
CA LEU A 170 11.62 13.91 -30.29
C LEU A 170 11.05 15.25 -30.79
N GLN A 171 9.74 15.47 -30.68
CA GLN A 171 9.05 16.70 -31.10
C GLN A 171 9.03 17.78 -30.02
N VAL A 172 9.17 17.41 -28.74
CA VAL A 172 9.29 18.35 -27.64
C VAL A 172 10.73 18.85 -27.57
N ASN A 173 10.99 19.98 -28.24
CA ASN A 173 12.16 20.81 -27.95
C ASN A 173 12.06 21.30 -26.50
N LEU A 174 12.92 20.77 -25.62
CA LEU A 174 13.04 21.20 -24.22
C LEU A 174 13.75 22.56 -24.05
N ASP A 175 14.16 23.20 -25.15
CA ASP A 175 14.95 24.45 -25.14
C ASP A 175 14.11 25.74 -25.15
N GLU A 176 12.78 25.68 -25.08
CA GLU A 176 11.92 26.88 -25.08
C GLU A 176 11.05 27.05 -23.83
N VAL A 177 11.55 26.62 -22.66
CA VAL A 177 10.99 27.06 -21.37
C VAL A 177 11.72 28.32 -20.92
N THR A 178 11.37 29.47 -21.49
CA THR A 178 11.73 30.76 -20.89
C THR A 178 10.95 30.86 -19.58
N PRO A 179 11.60 30.95 -18.40
CA PRO A 179 10.88 31.22 -17.17
C PRO A 179 10.21 32.58 -17.33
N LYS A 180 8.87 32.62 -17.27
CA LYS A 180 8.14 33.88 -17.14
C LYS A 180 8.53 34.46 -15.78
N PHE A 181 9.43 35.44 -15.80
CA PHE A 181 9.69 36.33 -14.68
C PHE A 181 8.37 36.93 -14.22
N VAL A 182 8.00 36.63 -12.98
CA VAL A 182 6.94 37.35 -12.27
C VAL A 182 7.58 38.66 -11.80
N SER A 183 7.20 39.77 -12.44
CA SER A 183 7.48 41.12 -11.94
C SER A 183 6.31 41.60 -11.08
N TYR A 184 6.69 42.06 -9.88
CA TYR A 184 5.94 42.68 -8.78
C TYR A 184 4.63 43.39 -9.08
#